data_AF-A0A7W1MWP3-F1
#
_entry.id   AF-A0A7W1MWP3-F1
#
_cell.length_a   1.000
_cell.length_b   1.000
_cell.length_c   1.000
_cell.angle_alpha   90.00
_cell.angle_beta   90.00
_cell.angle_gamma   90.00
#
_symmetry.space_group_name_H-M   'P 1'
#
loop_
_entity.id
_entity.type
_entity.pdbx_description
1 polymer ?
#
loop_
_entity_poly.entity_id
_entity_poly.type
_entity_poly.pdbx_seq_one_letter_code
_entity_poly.pdbx_strand_id
1 'polypeptide(L)'
;MNNSVFLHIVERLEGFLGKLPESMQKPILNELTPLKELFLQQRAPRFVLAGSHPIPLLDFTARIFAEEGAGEPSRETLTGLFRWQSVTVGHHGSIELLDARGADEAALALIREQLKTQHADLFFFLAAERAAKVATRKEIERLEKLLDWNSEAGPRANLIELRAGEMEGMEPTALQQAATADATAIRASLIGSYPLDATVGRALAAQLPNEARVEMVRMGGDRAARQEIAEMLVKSTSAICAAIGAQPIPLADLPVLTTLQLAMVSGIMYVSGRERSMRAATEFVGALGANVGLGMILREGTRAALKFFPGWGNVVCGMVAGAGTFAIGRAATVYFIEGATLSDARRTFLKSKKQRVPIPGAKAKELRDAKR
;
A
#
# COMPACT_ATOMS: atom_id res chain seq x y z
N MET A 1 0.88 8.73 -15.69
CA MET A 1 -0.08 8.37 -16.76
C MET A 1 -1.50 8.65 -16.25
N ASN A 2 -2.34 9.30 -17.05
CA ASN A 2 -3.70 9.76 -16.71
C ASN A 2 -4.56 8.70 -16.01
N ASN A 3 -5.33 9.12 -15.00
CA ASN A 3 -6.41 8.35 -14.36
C ASN A 3 -7.34 7.65 -15.38
N SER A 4 -7.42 8.14 -16.62
CA SER A 4 -8.25 7.60 -17.69
C SER A 4 -7.95 6.15 -18.08
N VAL A 5 -6.69 5.72 -18.11
CA VAL A 5 -6.36 4.33 -18.51
C VAL A 5 -6.77 3.35 -17.42
N PHE A 6 -6.57 3.70 -16.14
CA PHE A 6 -6.94 2.85 -15.02
C PHE A 6 -8.45 2.84 -14.78
N LEU A 7 -9.13 3.97 -14.98
CA LEU A 7 -10.60 4.05 -15.05
C LEU A 7 -11.15 3.08 -16.10
N HIS A 8 -10.58 3.05 -17.30
CA HIS A 8 -11.04 2.15 -18.35
C HIS A 8 -10.84 0.66 -18.01
N ILE A 9 -9.82 0.34 -17.21
CA ILE A 9 -9.59 -1.01 -16.68
C ILE A 9 -10.69 -1.39 -15.68
N VAL A 10 -11.04 -0.46 -14.80
CA VAL A 10 -12.09 -0.64 -13.78
C VAL A 10 -13.45 -0.73 -14.43
N GLU A 11 -13.78 0.13 -15.39
CA GLU A 11 -15.03 0.07 -16.15
C GLU A 11 -15.18 -1.28 -16.86
N ARG A 12 -14.09 -1.82 -17.43
CA ARG A 12 -14.10 -3.18 -18.01
C ARG A 12 -14.29 -4.27 -16.96
N LEU A 13 -13.66 -4.12 -15.79
CA LEU A 13 -13.84 -5.04 -14.67
C LEU A 13 -15.27 -5.00 -14.13
N GLU A 14 -15.84 -3.82 -13.92
CA GLU A 14 -17.21 -3.62 -13.42
C GLU A 14 -18.25 -4.12 -14.43
N GLY A 15 -18.05 -3.81 -15.72
CA GLY A 15 -18.87 -4.36 -16.80
C GLY A 15 -18.78 -5.89 -16.92
N PHE A 16 -17.66 -6.48 -16.50
CA PHE A 16 -17.51 -7.93 -16.39
C PHE A 16 -18.18 -8.50 -15.13
N LEU A 17 -18.00 -7.85 -13.98
CA LEU A 17 -18.62 -8.25 -12.71
C LEU A 17 -20.15 -8.29 -12.81
N GLY A 18 -20.76 -7.34 -13.54
CA GLY A 18 -22.19 -7.33 -13.79
C GLY A 18 -22.73 -8.54 -14.58
N LYS A 19 -21.84 -9.35 -15.17
CA LYS A 19 -22.20 -10.58 -15.90
C LYS A 19 -21.98 -11.86 -15.07
N LEU A 20 -21.42 -11.74 -13.86
CA LEU A 20 -21.17 -12.87 -12.98
C LEU A 20 -22.38 -13.18 -12.09
N PRO A 21 -22.56 -14.44 -11.65
CA PRO A 21 -23.54 -14.78 -10.63
C PRO A 21 -23.30 -14.02 -9.31
N GLU A 22 -24.37 -13.60 -8.61
CA GLU A 22 -24.28 -12.81 -7.36
C GLU A 22 -23.41 -13.48 -6.28
N SER A 23 -23.44 -14.81 -6.19
CA SER A 23 -22.63 -15.59 -5.25
C SER A 23 -21.12 -15.42 -5.43
N MET A 24 -20.67 -14.97 -6.62
CA MET A 24 -19.26 -14.78 -6.98
C MET A 24 -18.87 -13.31 -7.10
N GLN A 25 -19.84 -12.40 -7.29
CA GLN A 25 -19.59 -10.95 -7.34
C GLN A 25 -18.98 -10.46 -6.02
N LYS A 26 -19.57 -10.84 -4.88
CA LYS A 26 -19.13 -10.36 -3.56
C LYS A 26 -17.71 -10.82 -3.19
N PRO A 27 -17.32 -12.10 -3.35
CA PRO A 27 -15.93 -12.53 -3.15
C PRO A 27 -14.92 -11.81 -4.05
N ILE A 28 -15.24 -11.62 -5.34
CA ILE A 28 -14.32 -10.95 -6.27
C ILE A 28 -14.22 -9.45 -5.95
N LEU A 29 -15.32 -8.80 -5.59
CA LEU A 29 -15.32 -7.41 -5.14
C LEU A 29 -14.44 -7.23 -3.90
N ASN A 30 -14.53 -8.13 -2.92
CA ASN A 30 -13.69 -8.08 -1.73
C ASN A 30 -12.18 -8.20 -2.07
N GLU A 31 -11.81 -9.01 -3.06
CA GLU A 31 -10.43 -9.12 -3.54
C GLU A 31 -10.00 -7.95 -4.44
N LEU A 32 -10.97 -7.24 -5.04
CA LEU A 32 -10.70 -6.04 -5.82
C LEU A 32 -10.54 -4.81 -4.94
N THR A 33 -11.08 -4.80 -3.71
CA THR A 33 -10.97 -3.67 -2.79
C THR A 33 -9.53 -3.19 -2.61
N PRO A 34 -8.53 -4.05 -2.29
CA PRO A 34 -7.14 -3.60 -2.19
C PRO A 34 -6.60 -3.03 -3.50
N LEU A 35 -7.01 -3.59 -4.65
CA LEU A 35 -6.59 -3.08 -5.96
C LEU A 35 -7.19 -1.70 -6.26
N LYS A 36 -8.46 -1.48 -5.88
CA LYS A 36 -9.12 -0.17 -5.99
C LYS A 36 -8.44 0.86 -5.09
N GLU A 37 -8.18 0.51 -3.84
CA GLU A 37 -7.51 1.39 -2.87
C GLU A 37 -6.10 1.77 -3.35
N LEU A 38 -5.29 0.79 -3.77
CA LEU A 38 -3.89 1.01 -4.15
C LEU A 38 -3.70 1.74 -5.50
N PHE A 39 -4.69 1.68 -6.41
CA PHE A 39 -4.53 2.22 -7.78
C PHE A 39 -5.52 3.31 -8.20
N LEU A 40 -6.70 3.39 -7.59
CA LEU A 40 -7.73 4.37 -7.98
C LEU A 40 -7.90 5.46 -6.95
N GLN A 41 -7.86 5.07 -5.68
CA GLN A 41 -8.05 6.00 -4.56
C GLN A 41 -6.72 6.50 -4.01
N GLN A 42 -5.64 6.25 -4.74
CA GLN A 42 -4.32 6.63 -4.32
C GLN A 42 -4.24 8.13 -4.08
N ARG A 43 -3.71 8.51 -2.91
CA ARG A 43 -3.51 9.90 -2.52
C ARG A 43 -2.25 10.06 -1.68
N ALA A 44 -1.83 11.31 -1.51
CA ALA A 44 -0.80 11.66 -0.55
C ALA A 44 -1.23 11.28 0.88
N PRO A 45 -0.31 10.77 1.72
CA PRO A 45 -0.57 10.58 3.13
C PRO A 45 -0.74 11.93 3.83
N ARG A 46 -1.69 11.99 4.76
CA ARG A 46 -2.07 13.19 5.49
C ARG A 46 -1.63 13.10 6.94
N PHE A 47 -0.78 14.02 7.35
CA PHE A 47 -0.18 14.02 8.68
C PHE A 47 -0.52 15.29 9.42
N VAL A 48 -0.83 15.15 10.71
CA VAL A 48 -0.91 16.28 11.63
C VAL A 48 0.31 16.28 12.52
N LEU A 49 1.00 17.41 12.59
CA LEU A 49 2.10 17.62 13.53
C LEU A 49 1.60 18.46 14.71
N ALA A 50 1.59 17.88 15.90
CA ALA A 50 1.15 18.49 17.15
C ALA A 50 2.30 18.61 18.17
N GLY A 51 2.06 19.39 19.22
CA GLY A 51 3.04 19.71 20.26
C GLY A 51 3.57 21.14 20.16
N SER A 52 4.82 21.34 20.57
CA SER A 52 5.42 22.67 20.74
C SER A 52 6.89 22.77 20.37
N HIS A 53 7.48 21.68 19.88
CA HIS A 53 8.87 21.69 19.49
C HIS A 53 9.14 22.71 18.35
N PRO A 54 10.21 23.51 18.41
CA PRO A 54 10.44 24.63 17.50
C PRO A 54 11.01 24.23 16.12
N ILE A 55 11.22 22.93 15.86
CA ILE A 55 11.80 22.45 14.60
C ILE A 55 11.01 22.99 13.39
N PRO A 56 11.66 23.62 12.39
CA PRO A 56 10.99 24.01 11.16
C PRO A 56 10.31 22.80 10.49
N LEU A 57 9.15 23.01 9.85
CA LEU A 57 8.39 21.91 9.25
C LEU A 57 9.20 21.15 8.19
N LEU A 58 9.99 21.85 7.38
CA LEU A 58 10.84 21.23 6.36
C LEU A 58 11.96 20.39 6.99
N ASP A 59 12.61 20.89 8.04
CA ASP A 59 13.61 20.12 8.80
C ASP A 59 12.99 18.88 9.45
N PHE A 60 11.76 19.00 9.96
CA PHE A 60 11.00 17.85 10.46
C PHE A 60 10.81 16.81 9.35
N THR A 61 10.34 17.23 8.17
CA THR A 61 10.15 16.32 7.03
C THR A 61 11.46 15.68 6.59
N ALA A 62 12.54 16.46 6.51
CA ALA A 62 13.85 15.95 6.11
C ALA A 62 14.35 14.87 7.07
N ARG A 63 14.12 15.01 8.39
CA ARG A 63 14.55 14.01 9.37
C ARG A 63 13.80 12.69 9.28
N ILE A 64 12.47 12.73 9.12
CA ILE A 64 11.65 11.50 9.05
C ILE A 64 11.78 10.77 7.70
N PHE A 65 12.18 11.49 6.65
CA PHE A 65 12.37 10.99 5.28
C PHE A 65 13.83 11.02 4.82
N ALA A 66 14.81 11.07 5.74
CA ALA A 66 16.22 11.10 5.40
C ALA A 66 16.66 9.75 4.78
N GLU A 67 16.51 9.63 3.46
CA GLU A 67 17.10 8.55 2.67
C GLU A 67 18.32 9.04 1.89
N GLU A 68 19.26 8.14 1.61
CA GLU A 68 20.35 8.41 0.68
C GLU A 68 19.80 8.76 -0.70
N GLY A 69 20.03 9.99 -1.15
CA GLY A 69 19.58 10.49 -2.46
C GLY A 69 18.17 11.10 -2.48
N ALA A 70 17.51 11.26 -1.32
CA ALA A 70 16.29 12.06 -1.24
C ALA A 70 16.63 13.54 -1.47
N GLY A 71 16.00 14.16 -2.48
CA GLY A 71 16.08 15.61 -2.69
C GLY A 71 15.53 16.39 -1.49
N GLU A 72 15.98 17.63 -1.32
CA GLU A 72 15.51 18.50 -0.24
C GLU A 72 13.98 18.68 -0.31
N PRO A 73 13.26 18.52 0.82
CA PRO A 73 11.81 18.66 0.82
C PRO A 73 11.42 20.12 0.51
N SER A 74 10.40 20.28 -0.31
CA SER A 74 9.93 21.60 -0.77
C SER A 74 8.43 21.74 -0.58
N ARG A 75 7.97 22.95 -0.22
CA ARG A 75 6.53 23.27 -0.14
C ARG A 75 6.01 23.66 -1.51
N GLU A 76 4.89 23.09 -1.93
CA GLU A 76 4.20 23.50 -3.16
C GLU A 76 3.36 24.76 -2.93
N THR A 77 2.77 24.90 -1.73
CA THR A 77 1.91 26.04 -1.38
C THR A 77 2.45 26.77 -0.15
N LEU A 78 2.68 28.09 -0.27
CA LEU A 78 3.21 28.95 0.82
C LEU A 78 2.12 29.68 1.63
N THR A 79 0.86 29.26 1.58
CA THR A 79 -0.25 30.08 2.09
C THR A 79 -0.85 29.59 3.42
N GLY A 80 -0.78 30.45 4.44
CA GLY A 80 -1.57 30.36 5.67
C GLY A 80 -1.01 29.42 6.74
N LEU A 81 -1.01 29.90 7.99
CA LEU A 81 -0.77 29.05 9.16
C LEU A 81 -1.97 28.13 9.40
N PHE A 82 -1.74 26.98 10.03
CA PHE A 82 -2.79 26.05 10.46
C PHE A 82 -3.69 25.54 9.32
N ARG A 83 -3.09 25.30 8.15
CA ARG A 83 -3.74 24.73 6.97
C ARG A 83 -2.96 23.54 6.44
N TRP A 84 -3.64 22.69 5.68
CA TRP A 84 -2.98 21.62 4.95
C TRP A 84 -2.00 22.17 3.93
N GLN A 85 -0.77 21.65 3.96
CA GLN A 85 0.34 22.03 3.10
C GLN A 85 0.87 20.80 2.36
N SER A 86 0.86 20.86 1.03
CA SER A 86 1.57 19.87 0.20
C SER A 86 3.08 20.09 0.31
N VAL A 87 3.79 19.03 0.72
CA VAL A 87 5.25 18.97 0.80
C VAL A 87 5.72 17.85 -0.11
N THR A 88 6.52 18.19 -1.10
CA THR A 88 7.20 17.23 -1.97
C THR A 88 8.38 16.61 -1.21
N VAL A 89 8.50 15.28 -1.22
CA VAL A 89 9.59 14.55 -0.57
C VAL A 89 10.42 13.86 -1.66
N GLY A 90 11.59 14.43 -1.96
CA GLY A 90 12.47 13.97 -3.03
C GLY A 90 11.78 13.93 -4.41
N HIS A 91 12.09 12.92 -5.21
CA HIS A 91 11.51 12.74 -6.56
C HIS A 91 10.31 11.78 -6.60
N HIS A 92 9.89 11.25 -5.45
CA HIS A 92 9.09 10.03 -5.41
C HIS A 92 7.65 10.21 -4.95
N GLY A 93 7.30 11.34 -4.34
CA GLY A 93 5.93 11.63 -3.92
C GLY A 93 5.78 12.93 -3.15
N SER A 94 4.56 13.20 -2.70
CA SER A 94 4.22 14.31 -1.81
C SER A 94 3.43 13.80 -0.61
N ILE A 95 3.45 14.60 0.45
CA ILE A 95 2.66 14.42 1.68
C ILE A 95 1.85 15.68 1.93
N GLU A 96 0.72 15.52 2.60
CA GLU A 96 -0.08 16.63 3.12
C GLU A 96 0.22 16.78 4.61
N LEU A 97 0.70 17.95 5.02
CA LEU A 97 1.03 18.25 6.42
C LEU A 97 0.16 19.38 6.96
N LEU A 98 -0.46 19.15 8.11
CA LEU A 98 -1.12 20.17 8.91
C LEU A 98 -0.30 20.40 10.18
N ASP A 99 0.41 21.52 10.23
CA ASP A 99 1.15 21.93 11.42
C ASP A 99 0.21 22.58 12.43
N ALA A 100 -0.14 21.83 13.48
CA ALA A 100 -1.03 22.23 14.57
C ALA A 100 -0.25 22.73 15.80
N ARG A 101 1.09 22.79 15.73
CA ARG A 101 1.91 23.22 16.86
C ARG A 101 1.67 24.68 17.23
N GLY A 102 1.69 24.97 18.52
CA GLY A 102 1.54 26.34 19.02
C GLY A 102 0.17 26.99 18.78
N ALA A 103 -0.83 26.24 18.31
CA ALA A 103 -2.18 26.77 18.09
C ALA A 103 -2.82 27.29 19.39
N ASP A 104 -3.31 28.53 19.35
CA ASP A 104 -4.22 29.07 20.36
C ASP A 104 -5.68 28.64 20.07
N GLU A 105 -6.63 29.08 20.89
CA GLU A 105 -8.04 28.69 20.73
C GLU A 105 -8.65 29.16 19.38
N ALA A 106 -8.21 30.31 18.87
CA ALA A 106 -8.67 30.80 17.56
C ALA A 106 -8.10 29.95 16.42
N ALA A 107 -6.82 29.60 16.49
CA ALA A 107 -6.17 28.69 15.56
C ALA A 107 -6.76 27.26 15.61
N LEU A 108 -7.14 26.76 16.79
CA LEU A 108 -7.80 25.46 16.93
C LEU A 108 -9.13 25.41 16.17
N ALA A 109 -9.89 26.51 16.12
CA ALA A 109 -11.10 26.57 15.31
C ALA A 109 -10.78 26.41 13.81
N LEU A 110 -9.69 27.02 13.32
CA LEU A 110 -9.24 26.85 11.93
C LEU A 110 -8.81 25.41 11.66
N ILE A 111 -8.04 24.80 12.56
CA ILE A 111 -7.59 23.40 12.46
C ILE A 111 -8.78 22.46 12.41
N ARG A 112 -9.80 22.70 13.24
CA ARG A 112 -11.03 21.89 13.23
C ARG A 112 -11.71 21.92 11.86
N GLU A 113 -11.82 23.09 11.23
CA GLU A 113 -12.37 23.19 9.87
C GLU A 113 -11.50 22.46 8.85
N GLN A 114 -10.17 22.52 8.98
CA GLN A 114 -9.27 21.75 8.11
C GLN A 114 -9.47 20.23 8.26
N LEU A 115 -9.62 19.72 9.49
CA LEU A 115 -9.86 18.30 9.75
C LEU A 115 -11.22 17.83 9.21
N LYS A 116 -12.24 18.70 9.17
CA LYS A 116 -13.52 18.41 8.52
C LYS A 116 -13.40 18.27 7.00
N THR A 117 -12.55 19.09 6.37
CA THR A 117 -12.34 19.00 4.91
C THR A 117 -11.60 17.73 4.51
N GLN A 118 -10.62 17.32 5.31
CA GLN A 118 -9.92 16.07 5.16
C GLN A 118 -9.36 15.60 6.50
N HIS A 119 -9.61 14.34 6.84
CA HIS A 119 -9.04 13.71 8.03
C HIS A 119 -7.57 13.36 7.79
N ALA A 120 -6.81 13.33 8.88
CA ALA A 120 -5.44 12.83 8.95
C ALA A 120 -5.41 11.31 9.00
N ASP A 121 -4.38 10.73 8.39
CA ASP A 121 -4.06 9.31 8.49
C ASP A 121 -3.27 9.01 9.77
N LEU A 122 -2.46 9.98 10.20
CA LEU A 122 -1.57 9.83 11.34
C LEU A 122 -1.29 11.19 12.01
N PHE A 123 -1.14 11.13 13.33
CA PHE A 123 -0.67 12.24 14.15
C PHE A 123 0.76 11.99 14.62
N PHE A 124 1.55 13.04 14.59
CA PHE A 124 2.82 13.13 15.28
C PHE A 124 2.69 14.06 16.47
N PHE A 125 3.18 13.65 17.63
CA PHE A 125 3.34 14.53 18.77
C PHE A 125 4.82 14.73 19.08
N LEU A 126 5.26 15.98 19.00
CA LEU A 126 6.63 16.38 19.28
C LEU A 126 6.63 17.51 20.31
N ALA A 127 6.87 17.15 21.57
CA ALA A 127 6.94 18.08 22.69
C ALA A 127 8.23 18.94 22.62
N ALA A 128 8.18 20.17 23.14
CA ALA A 128 9.39 20.94 23.37
C ALA A 128 10.30 20.22 24.40
N GLU A 129 11.62 20.29 24.20
CA GLU A 129 12.62 19.64 25.08
C GLU A 129 12.51 20.12 26.54
N ARG A 130 12.07 21.37 26.75
CA ARG A 130 11.81 21.94 28.06
C ARG A 130 10.52 22.74 28.04
N ALA A 131 9.49 22.23 28.70
CA ALA A 131 8.23 22.92 28.89
C ALA A 131 7.82 22.88 30.38
N ALA A 132 7.14 23.93 30.83
CA ALA A 132 6.54 23.94 32.17
C ALA A 132 5.38 22.93 32.23
N LYS A 133 5.19 22.26 33.37
CA LYS A 133 4.14 21.23 33.55
C LYS A 133 2.75 21.67 33.09
N VAL A 134 2.39 22.92 33.37
CA VAL A 134 1.09 23.51 32.96
C VAL A 134 0.98 23.63 31.44
N ALA A 135 2.06 24.01 30.75
CA ALA A 135 2.07 24.11 29.30
C ALA A 135 1.93 22.72 28.66
N THR A 136 2.68 21.73 29.16
CA THR A 136 2.59 20.34 28.70
C THR A 136 1.18 19.75 28.88
N ARG A 137 0.54 20.02 30.02
CA ARG A 137 -0.85 19.58 30.24
C ARG A 137 -1.82 20.18 29.21
N LYS A 138 -1.73 21.48 28.96
CA LYS A 138 -2.55 22.15 27.94
C LYS A 138 -2.30 21.61 26.54
N GLU A 139 -1.06 21.25 26.22
CA GLU A 139 -0.71 20.64 24.93
C GLU A 139 -1.36 19.26 24.75
N ILE A 140 -1.37 18.44 25.80
CA ILE A 140 -2.01 17.13 25.82
C ILE A 140 -3.54 17.28 25.67
N GLU A 141 -4.15 18.21 26.42
CA GLU A 141 -5.59 18.51 26.30
C GLU A 141 -5.97 18.97 24.88
N ARG A 142 -5.10 19.75 24.23
CA ARG A 142 -5.29 20.14 22.82
C ARG A 142 -5.17 18.95 21.88
N LEU A 143 -4.15 18.12 22.05
CA LEU A 143 -3.96 16.92 21.23
C LEU A 143 -5.19 15.99 21.32
N GLU A 144 -5.75 15.81 22.51
CA GLU A 144 -6.95 15.00 22.71
C GLU A 144 -8.13 15.53 21.89
N LYS A 145 -8.40 16.85 21.95
CA LYS A 145 -9.41 17.50 21.10
C LYS A 145 -9.18 17.26 19.61
N LEU A 146 -7.93 17.35 19.14
CA LEU A 146 -7.60 17.16 17.72
C LEU A 146 -7.87 15.72 17.26
N LEU A 147 -7.54 14.73 18.08
CA LEU A 147 -7.79 13.31 17.79
C LEU A 147 -9.30 13.01 17.75
N ASP A 148 -10.07 13.59 18.67
CA ASP A 148 -11.53 13.47 18.69
C ASP A 148 -12.15 14.07 17.43
N TRP A 149 -11.80 15.31 17.07
CA TRP A 149 -12.31 15.96 15.85
C TRP A 149 -11.92 15.22 14.58
N ASN A 150 -10.73 14.61 14.53
CA ASN A 150 -10.33 13.80 13.40
C ASN A 150 -11.19 12.54 13.27
N SER A 151 -11.50 11.89 14.41
CA SER A 151 -12.32 10.68 14.47
C SER A 151 -13.81 10.95 14.19
N GLU A 152 -14.29 12.18 14.42
CA GLU A 152 -15.61 12.63 13.96
C GLU A 152 -15.69 12.71 12.43
N ALA A 153 -14.58 13.03 11.75
CA ALA A 153 -14.53 13.25 10.30
C ALA A 153 -14.12 12.00 9.49
N GLY A 154 -13.59 10.97 10.13
CA GLY A 154 -13.09 9.77 9.45
C GLY A 154 -12.63 8.66 10.38
N PRO A 155 -11.94 7.63 9.86
CA PRO A 155 -11.36 6.58 10.67
C PRO A 155 -10.40 7.15 11.72
N ARG A 156 -10.31 6.48 12.87
CA ARG A 156 -9.40 6.88 13.94
C ARG A 156 -7.94 6.81 13.43
N ALA A 157 -7.24 7.94 13.50
CA ALA A 157 -5.83 8.00 13.15
C ALA A 157 -4.96 7.43 14.28
N ASN A 158 -3.82 6.85 13.92
CA ASN A 158 -2.82 6.47 14.91
C ASN A 158 -2.00 7.70 15.34
N LEU A 159 -1.41 7.63 16.52
CA LEU A 159 -0.60 8.66 17.13
C LEU A 159 0.80 8.11 17.41
N ILE A 160 1.82 8.80 16.90
CA ILE A 160 3.22 8.53 17.20
C ILE A 160 3.77 9.68 18.04
N GLU A 161 4.39 9.33 19.16
CA GLU A 161 5.24 10.26 19.90
C GLU A 161 6.64 10.26 19.29
N LEU A 162 7.19 11.46 19.08
CA LEU A 162 8.54 11.65 18.60
C LEU A 162 9.40 12.29 19.70
N ARG A 163 10.62 11.80 19.84
CA ARG A 163 11.59 12.26 20.84
C ARG A 163 12.87 12.72 20.17
N ALA A 164 13.42 13.85 20.63
CA ALA A 164 14.78 14.25 20.31
C ALA A 164 15.76 13.54 21.26
N GLY A 165 16.78 12.87 20.72
CA GLY A 165 17.84 12.22 21.51
C GLY A 165 17.71 10.70 21.67
N GLU A 166 18.63 10.11 22.45
CA GLU A 166 18.66 8.67 22.73
C GLU A 166 17.47 8.25 23.61
N MET A 167 16.83 7.13 23.27
CA MET A 167 15.61 6.67 23.96
C MET A 167 15.89 5.74 25.16
N GLU A 168 17.11 5.23 25.30
CA GLU A 168 17.42 4.20 26.30
C GLU A 168 17.47 4.80 27.72
N GLY A 169 16.78 4.15 28.67
CA GLY A 169 16.73 4.59 30.08
C GLY A 169 15.88 5.84 30.35
N MET A 170 15.08 6.29 29.38
CA MET A 170 14.30 7.51 29.52
C MET A 170 12.96 7.26 30.22
N GLU A 171 12.65 8.08 31.23
CA GLU A 171 11.39 8.02 31.98
C GLU A 171 10.15 8.21 31.07
N PRO A 172 8.97 7.69 31.50
CA PRO A 172 7.72 7.88 30.79
C PRO A 172 7.39 9.36 30.61
N THR A 173 7.03 9.74 29.39
CA THR A 173 6.69 11.13 29.07
C THR A 173 5.34 11.52 29.65
N ALA A 174 5.06 12.83 29.71
CA ALA A 174 3.74 13.32 30.12
C ALA A 174 2.61 12.79 29.22
N LEU A 175 2.88 12.58 27.91
CA LEU A 175 1.92 11.98 26.98
C LEU A 175 1.63 10.52 27.36
N GLN A 176 2.66 9.73 27.64
CA GLN A 176 2.52 8.33 28.04
C GLN A 176 1.79 8.21 29.38
N GLN A 177 2.10 9.09 30.34
CA GLN A 177 1.38 9.16 31.60
C GLN A 177 -0.10 9.51 31.40
N ALA A 178 -0.41 10.50 30.55
CA ALA A 178 -1.78 10.86 30.21
C ALA A 178 -2.54 9.71 29.54
N ALA A 179 -1.89 8.96 28.64
CA ALA A 179 -2.46 7.77 28.01
C ALA A 179 -2.85 6.68 29.03
N THR A 180 -2.10 6.54 30.12
CA THR A 180 -2.43 5.59 31.20
C THR A 180 -3.48 6.07 32.19
N ALA A 181 -3.75 7.38 32.23
CA ALA A 181 -4.72 7.98 33.12
C ALA A 181 -6.11 8.04 32.47
N ASP A 182 -6.55 9.23 32.08
CA ASP A 182 -7.91 9.53 31.62
C ASP A 182 -7.99 9.94 30.14
N ALA A 183 -6.86 10.26 29.49
CA ALA A 183 -6.84 10.73 28.11
C ALA A 183 -7.18 9.61 27.12
N THR A 184 -8.47 9.48 26.78
CA THR A 184 -9.02 8.29 26.15
C THR A 184 -8.69 8.22 24.67
N ALA A 185 -8.76 9.34 23.95
CA ALA A 185 -8.40 9.39 22.53
C ALA A 185 -6.90 9.12 22.32
N ILE A 186 -6.07 9.64 23.22
CA ILE A 186 -4.62 9.42 23.21
C ILE A 186 -4.31 7.95 23.52
N ARG A 187 -4.87 7.38 24.59
CA ARG A 187 -4.71 5.95 24.92
C ARG A 187 -5.11 5.04 23.77
N ALA A 188 -6.21 5.38 23.12
CA ALA A 188 -6.73 4.63 22.00
C ALA A 188 -5.75 4.68 20.81
N SER A 189 -5.18 5.84 20.51
CA SER A 189 -4.44 6.10 19.27
C SER A 189 -2.92 5.93 19.37
N LEU A 190 -2.32 6.05 20.57
CA LEU A 190 -0.88 6.00 20.76
C LEU A 190 -0.33 4.61 20.46
N ILE A 191 0.49 4.50 19.41
CA ILE A 191 1.08 3.23 18.98
C ILE A 191 2.54 3.06 19.41
N GLY A 192 3.20 4.13 19.85
CA GLY A 192 4.59 4.06 20.32
C GLY A 192 5.30 5.40 20.34
N SER A 193 6.55 5.35 20.79
CA SER A 193 7.47 6.48 20.89
C SER A 193 8.74 6.15 20.11
N TYR A 194 9.20 7.08 19.28
CA TYR A 194 10.29 6.86 18.34
C TYR A 194 11.25 8.06 18.32
N PRO A 195 12.54 7.86 17.99
CA PRO A 195 13.47 8.98 17.79
C PRO A 195 13.07 9.78 16.55
N LEU A 196 13.33 11.09 16.55
CA LEU A 196 13.09 11.95 15.38
C LEU A 196 14.18 11.74 14.31
N ASP A 197 14.08 10.63 13.60
CA ASP A 197 14.97 10.24 12.50
C ASP A 197 14.25 9.34 11.46
N ALA A 198 15.01 8.85 10.47
CA ALA A 198 14.50 8.03 9.38
C ALA A 198 13.97 6.64 9.81
N THR A 199 14.22 6.19 11.05
CA THR A 199 13.65 4.93 11.55
C THR A 199 12.14 5.00 11.65
N VAL A 200 11.58 6.19 11.91
CA VAL A 200 10.15 6.46 11.92
C VAL A 200 9.55 6.16 10.55
N GLY A 201 10.20 6.61 9.47
CA GLY A 201 9.80 6.39 8.08
C GLY A 201 9.36 4.96 7.78
N ARG A 202 10.12 3.97 8.28
CA ARG A 202 9.82 2.54 8.14
C ARG A 202 8.60 2.11 8.93
N ALA A 203 8.47 2.56 10.18
CA ALA A 203 7.31 2.24 11.02
C ALA A 203 6.02 2.88 10.49
N LEU A 204 6.10 4.02 9.81
CA LEU A 204 4.95 4.75 9.31
C LEU A 204 4.15 3.99 8.26
N ALA A 205 4.81 3.34 7.29
CA ALA A 205 4.12 2.69 6.17
C ALA A 205 3.09 1.64 6.65
N ALA A 206 3.39 0.91 7.72
CA ALA A 206 2.48 -0.09 8.28
C ALA A 206 1.22 0.51 8.94
N GLN A 207 1.25 1.80 9.28
CA GLN A 207 0.19 2.47 10.03
C GLN A 207 -0.78 3.24 9.12
N LEU A 208 -0.48 3.34 7.82
CA LEU A 208 -1.27 4.10 6.87
C LEU A 208 -2.33 3.24 6.18
N PRO A 209 -3.47 3.85 5.82
CA PRO A 209 -4.46 3.20 4.98
C PRO A 209 -3.88 2.92 3.59
N ASN A 210 -4.39 1.88 2.91
CA ASN A 210 -3.83 1.37 1.65
C ASN A 210 -3.68 2.47 0.57
N GLU A 211 -4.63 3.38 0.51
CA GLU A 211 -4.72 4.52 -0.40
C GLU A 211 -3.52 5.47 -0.28
N ALA A 212 -3.00 5.63 0.94
CA ALA A 212 -1.86 6.50 1.25
C ALA A 212 -0.53 5.72 1.31
N ARG A 213 -0.62 4.41 1.59
CA ARG A 213 0.53 3.54 1.83
C ARG A 213 1.46 3.40 0.62
N VAL A 214 0.92 3.44 -0.60
CA VAL A 214 1.73 3.32 -1.82
C VAL A 214 2.66 4.52 -2.01
N GLU A 215 2.17 5.75 -1.85
CA GLU A 215 3.05 6.93 -1.92
C GLU A 215 4.10 6.89 -0.81
N MET A 216 3.69 6.54 0.42
CA MET A 216 4.60 6.44 1.55
C MET A 216 5.76 5.47 1.31
N VAL A 217 5.47 4.27 0.83
CA VAL A 217 6.47 3.22 0.56
C VAL A 217 7.41 3.57 -0.60
N ARG A 218 6.96 4.43 -1.52
CA ARG A 218 7.81 4.96 -2.59
C ARG A 218 8.79 6.00 -2.06
N MET A 219 8.38 6.81 -1.08
CA MET A 219 9.21 7.84 -0.46
C MET A 219 10.22 7.31 0.57
N GLY A 220 9.87 6.27 1.34
CA GLY A 220 10.66 5.83 2.51
C GLY A 220 11.49 4.55 2.34
N GLY A 221 11.84 4.16 1.10
CA GLY A 221 12.81 3.10 0.76
C GLY A 221 12.62 1.69 1.33
N ASP A 222 11.61 1.46 2.16
CA ASP A 222 11.46 0.23 2.92
C ASP A 222 11.14 -0.95 2.00
N ARG A 223 12.14 -1.78 1.77
CA ARG A 223 12.03 -2.99 0.94
C ARG A 223 11.00 -3.97 1.52
N ALA A 224 10.86 -4.07 2.84
CA ALA A 224 9.89 -4.97 3.45
C ALA A 224 8.46 -4.48 3.16
N ALA A 225 8.20 -3.18 3.31
CA ALA A 225 6.90 -2.59 2.98
C ALA A 225 6.59 -2.69 1.47
N ARG A 226 7.59 -2.49 0.59
CA ARG A 226 7.43 -2.73 -0.86
C ARG A 226 7.05 -4.17 -1.16
N GLN A 227 7.70 -5.13 -0.51
CA GLN A 227 7.41 -6.56 -0.65
C GLN A 227 6.00 -6.90 -0.16
N GLU A 228 5.57 -6.36 0.97
CA GLU A 228 4.23 -6.60 1.51
C GLU A 228 3.14 -6.14 0.53
N ILE A 229 3.24 -4.92 0.02
CA ILE A 229 2.28 -4.39 -0.97
C ILE A 229 2.29 -5.26 -2.23
N ALA A 230 3.47 -5.62 -2.74
CA ALA A 230 3.57 -6.48 -3.92
C ALA A 230 2.95 -7.86 -3.69
N GLU A 231 3.17 -8.48 -2.52
CA GLU A 231 2.55 -9.76 -2.20
C GLU A 231 1.03 -9.68 -2.13
N MET A 232 0.48 -8.61 -1.57
CA MET A 232 -0.96 -8.35 -1.55
C MET A 232 -1.51 -8.28 -2.99
N LEU A 233 -0.88 -7.46 -3.85
CA LEU A 233 -1.25 -7.34 -5.27
C LEU A 233 -1.24 -8.68 -5.99
N VAL A 234 -0.20 -9.49 -5.76
CA VAL A 234 -0.05 -10.80 -6.39
C VAL A 234 -1.10 -11.79 -5.88
N LYS A 235 -1.35 -11.85 -4.57
CA LYS A 235 -2.31 -12.77 -3.97
C LYS A 235 -3.74 -12.47 -4.44
N SER A 236 -4.20 -11.21 -4.35
CA SER A 236 -5.54 -10.82 -4.76
C SER A 236 -5.76 -10.96 -6.26
N THR A 237 -4.80 -10.52 -7.08
CA THR A 237 -4.91 -10.68 -8.55
C THR A 237 -4.94 -12.16 -8.95
N SER A 238 -4.13 -13.00 -8.30
CA SER A 238 -4.13 -14.45 -8.55
C SER A 238 -5.44 -15.11 -8.15
N ALA A 239 -6.04 -14.70 -7.01
CA ALA A 239 -7.33 -15.20 -6.55
C ALA A 239 -8.46 -14.83 -7.52
N ILE A 240 -8.51 -13.56 -7.96
CA ILE A 240 -9.47 -13.08 -8.95
C ILE A 240 -9.30 -13.84 -10.28
N CYS A 241 -8.07 -13.96 -10.78
CA CYS A 241 -7.80 -14.69 -12.01
C CYS A 241 -8.16 -16.17 -11.91
N ALA A 242 -7.98 -16.79 -10.73
CA ALA A 242 -8.41 -18.16 -10.49
C ALA A 242 -9.93 -18.31 -10.51
N ALA A 243 -10.64 -17.39 -9.84
CA ALA A 243 -12.11 -17.38 -9.81
C ALA A 243 -12.71 -17.19 -11.21
N ILE A 244 -12.18 -16.23 -11.98
CA ILE A 244 -12.57 -15.98 -13.38
C ILE A 244 -12.24 -17.20 -14.24
N GLY A 245 -11.02 -17.72 -14.15
CA GLY A 245 -10.60 -18.89 -14.93
C GLY A 245 -11.35 -20.17 -14.61
N ALA A 246 -12.02 -20.23 -13.45
CA ALA A 246 -12.90 -21.33 -13.06
C ALA A 246 -14.30 -21.24 -13.66
N GLN A 247 -14.64 -20.16 -14.36
CA GLN A 247 -15.93 -20.01 -15.00
C GLN A 247 -15.91 -20.53 -16.45
N PRO A 248 -17.00 -21.17 -16.90
CA PRO A 248 -17.15 -21.58 -18.29
C PRO A 248 -17.57 -20.40 -19.18
N ILE A 249 -16.84 -19.26 -19.11
CA ILE A 249 -17.13 -18.07 -19.92
C ILE A 249 -16.22 -18.09 -21.17
N PRO A 250 -16.78 -18.20 -22.39
CA PRO A 250 -16.00 -18.24 -23.62
C PRO A 250 -15.47 -16.85 -23.99
N LEU A 251 -14.17 -16.77 -24.30
CA LEU A 251 -13.40 -15.65 -24.89
C LEU A 251 -13.45 -14.25 -24.20
N ALA A 252 -14.50 -13.90 -23.47
CA ALA A 252 -14.70 -12.58 -22.87
C ALA A 252 -13.77 -12.31 -21.66
N ASP A 253 -13.24 -13.35 -21.03
CA ASP A 253 -12.34 -13.24 -19.87
C ASP A 253 -10.91 -12.85 -20.26
N LEU A 254 -10.52 -13.00 -21.54
CA LEU A 254 -9.14 -12.86 -21.99
C LEU A 254 -8.60 -11.42 -21.87
N PRO A 255 -9.35 -10.38 -22.31
CA PRO A 255 -8.91 -9.02 -22.11
C PRO A 255 -8.87 -8.67 -20.63
N VAL A 256 -9.82 -9.14 -19.83
CA VAL A 256 -9.93 -8.81 -18.39
C VAL A 256 -8.77 -9.43 -17.60
N LEU A 257 -8.48 -10.72 -17.78
CA LEU A 257 -7.37 -11.41 -17.11
C LEU A 257 -6.02 -10.80 -17.47
N THR A 258 -5.79 -10.54 -18.75
CA THR A 258 -4.53 -9.92 -19.21
C THR A 258 -4.39 -8.51 -18.64
N THR A 259 -5.48 -7.75 -18.61
CA THR A 259 -5.49 -6.40 -18.05
C THR A 259 -5.18 -6.42 -16.55
N LEU A 260 -5.78 -7.33 -15.79
CA LEU A 260 -5.48 -7.52 -14.37
C LEU A 260 -4.00 -7.87 -14.13
N GLN A 261 -3.44 -8.77 -14.92
CA GLN A 261 -2.03 -9.16 -14.83
C GLN A 261 -1.10 -7.98 -15.15
N LEU A 262 -1.40 -7.19 -16.19
CA LEU A 262 -0.62 -6.01 -16.55
C LEU A 262 -0.77 -4.89 -15.50
N ALA A 263 -1.96 -4.70 -14.93
CA ALA A 263 -2.20 -3.75 -13.87
C ALA A 263 -1.41 -4.12 -12.60
N MET A 264 -1.43 -5.41 -12.21
CA MET A 264 -0.61 -5.94 -11.13
C MET A 264 0.89 -5.69 -11.36
N VAL A 265 1.42 -6.00 -12.54
CA VAL A 265 2.84 -5.77 -12.87
C VAL A 265 3.17 -4.27 -12.87
N SER A 266 2.34 -3.45 -13.49
CA SER A 266 2.50 -1.99 -13.49
C SER A 266 2.46 -1.41 -12.08
N GLY A 267 1.67 -2.01 -11.19
CA GLY A 267 1.59 -1.62 -9.79
C GLY A 267 2.83 -1.98 -8.99
N ILE A 268 3.33 -3.21 -9.15
CA ILE A 268 4.60 -3.65 -8.53
C ILE A 268 5.77 -2.76 -9.00
N MET A 269 5.81 -2.42 -10.30
CA MET A 269 6.78 -1.48 -10.85
C MET A 269 6.67 -0.09 -10.22
N TYR A 270 5.44 0.39 -9.99
CA TYR A 270 5.25 1.68 -9.35
C TYR A 270 5.71 1.72 -7.90
N VAL A 271 5.38 0.67 -7.14
CA VAL A 271 5.80 0.48 -5.74
C VAL A 271 7.33 0.46 -5.62
N SER A 272 8.05 0.03 -6.67
CA SER A 272 9.51 0.08 -6.70
C SER A 272 10.09 1.47 -6.98
N GLY A 273 9.28 2.52 -7.00
CA GLY A 273 9.71 3.90 -7.28
C GLY A 273 9.80 4.25 -8.78
N ARG A 274 9.59 3.29 -9.69
CA ARG A 274 9.55 3.58 -11.14
C ARG A 274 8.21 4.20 -11.52
N GLU A 275 8.13 4.84 -12.68
CA GLU A 275 6.86 5.37 -13.20
C GLU A 275 5.90 4.23 -13.62
N ARG A 276 4.60 4.46 -13.47
CA ARG A 276 3.57 3.55 -13.99
C ARG A 276 3.59 3.53 -15.52
N SER A 277 3.71 2.34 -16.09
CA SER A 277 3.65 2.14 -17.54
C SER A 277 3.12 0.75 -17.88
N MET A 278 1.94 0.73 -18.53
CA MET A 278 1.36 -0.50 -19.06
C MET A 278 2.20 -1.06 -20.21
N ARG A 279 2.86 -0.18 -20.96
CA ARG A 279 3.79 -0.57 -22.02
C ARG A 279 4.98 -1.34 -21.44
N ALA A 280 5.63 -0.79 -20.41
CA ALA A 280 6.74 -1.47 -19.75
C ALA A 280 6.30 -2.77 -19.06
N ALA A 281 5.11 -2.81 -18.48
CA ALA A 281 4.53 -4.04 -17.95
C ALA A 281 4.33 -5.10 -19.04
N THR A 282 3.86 -4.70 -20.22
CA THR A 282 3.65 -5.59 -21.38
C THR A 282 4.98 -6.11 -21.92
N GLU A 283 5.98 -5.23 -22.06
CA GLU A 283 7.33 -5.58 -22.49
C GLU A 283 7.97 -6.58 -21.50
N PHE A 284 7.84 -6.34 -20.19
CA PHE A 284 8.33 -7.25 -19.15
C PHE A 284 7.66 -8.63 -19.24
N VAL A 285 6.33 -8.69 -19.32
CA VAL A 285 5.59 -9.96 -19.43
C VAL A 285 5.97 -10.71 -20.72
N GLY A 286 6.11 -9.99 -21.84
CA GLY A 286 6.60 -10.57 -23.10
C GLY A 286 8.02 -11.14 -22.95
N ALA A 287 8.92 -10.41 -22.29
CA ALA A 287 10.30 -10.82 -22.07
C ALA A 287 10.44 -12.06 -21.16
N LEU A 288 9.49 -12.32 -20.25
CA LEU A 288 9.42 -13.58 -19.50
C LEU A 288 9.11 -14.80 -20.41
N GLY A 289 8.75 -14.58 -21.68
CA GLY A 289 8.24 -15.60 -22.58
C GLY A 289 6.76 -15.92 -22.33
N ALA A 290 6.08 -15.11 -21.52
CA ALA A 290 4.63 -15.12 -21.37
C ALA A 290 4.00 -14.26 -22.48
N ASN A 291 4.35 -14.55 -23.73
CA ASN A 291 3.78 -13.86 -24.87
C ASN A 291 2.26 -13.97 -24.80
N VAL A 292 1.60 -12.82 -24.69
CA VAL A 292 0.13 -12.70 -24.64
C VAL A 292 -0.53 -13.46 -25.80
N GLY A 293 0.16 -13.58 -26.95
CA GLY A 293 -0.26 -14.38 -28.11
C GLY A 293 -0.01 -15.91 -28.02
N LEU A 294 1.02 -16.37 -27.31
CA LEU A 294 1.34 -17.80 -27.18
C LEU A 294 0.49 -18.47 -26.09
N GLY A 295 0.05 -17.69 -25.09
CA GLY A 295 -0.95 -18.11 -24.10
C GLY A 295 -2.32 -18.43 -24.72
N MET A 296 -2.70 -17.77 -25.83
CA MET A 296 -3.91 -18.08 -26.59
C MET A 296 -3.85 -19.48 -27.22
N ILE A 297 -2.71 -19.86 -27.79
CA ILE A 297 -2.50 -21.19 -28.39
C ILE A 297 -2.49 -22.29 -27.32
N LEU A 298 -1.80 -22.04 -26.20
CA LEU A 298 -1.73 -23.00 -25.10
C LEU A 298 -3.07 -23.17 -24.38
N ARG A 299 -3.88 -22.10 -24.20
CA ARG A 299 -5.19 -22.20 -23.53
C ARG A 299 -6.30 -22.72 -24.43
N GLU A 300 -6.32 -22.40 -25.73
CA GLU A 300 -7.24 -23.07 -26.66
C GLU A 300 -6.87 -24.55 -26.82
N GLY A 301 -5.57 -24.90 -26.81
CA GLY A 301 -5.11 -26.28 -26.71
C GLY A 301 -5.51 -26.96 -25.38
N THR A 302 -5.43 -26.25 -24.26
CA THR A 302 -5.83 -26.77 -22.93
C THR A 302 -7.35 -26.92 -22.82
N ARG A 303 -8.13 -25.96 -23.34
CA ARG A 303 -9.60 -25.99 -23.39
C ARG A 303 -10.10 -27.07 -24.35
N ALA A 304 -9.42 -27.28 -25.47
CA ALA A 304 -9.65 -28.42 -26.37
C ALA A 304 -9.30 -29.76 -25.71
N ALA A 305 -8.23 -29.84 -24.91
CA ALA A 305 -7.86 -31.02 -24.15
C ALA A 305 -8.79 -31.29 -22.95
N LEU A 306 -9.37 -30.26 -22.34
CA LEU A 306 -10.29 -30.38 -21.20
C LEU A 306 -11.72 -30.77 -21.60
N LYS A 307 -12.08 -30.69 -22.89
CA LYS A 307 -13.34 -31.27 -23.41
C LYS A 307 -13.45 -32.77 -23.19
N PHE A 308 -12.32 -33.46 -22.92
CA PHE A 308 -12.27 -34.90 -22.64
C PHE A 308 -12.47 -35.26 -21.16
N PHE A 309 -12.61 -34.29 -20.25
CA PHE A 309 -12.81 -34.51 -18.81
C PHE A 309 -14.05 -33.76 -18.29
N PRO A 310 -15.25 -34.39 -18.30
CA PRO A 310 -16.47 -33.77 -17.81
C PRO A 310 -16.37 -33.45 -16.30
N GLY A 311 -16.78 -32.24 -15.91
CA GLY A 311 -16.87 -31.79 -14.52
C GLY A 311 -15.60 -31.16 -13.90
N TRP A 312 -14.40 -31.43 -14.43
CA TRP A 312 -13.13 -30.95 -13.85
C TRP A 312 -12.44 -29.81 -14.63
N GLY A 313 -12.85 -29.57 -15.88
CA GLY A 313 -12.21 -28.60 -16.78
C GLY A 313 -12.14 -27.18 -16.22
N ASN A 314 -13.23 -26.73 -15.59
CA ASN A 314 -13.34 -25.39 -15.01
C ASN A 314 -12.36 -25.19 -13.83
N VAL A 315 -12.35 -26.11 -12.87
CA VAL A 315 -11.47 -26.03 -11.69
C VAL A 315 -9.98 -26.02 -12.09
N VAL A 316 -9.59 -26.86 -13.05
CA VAL A 316 -8.22 -26.89 -13.59
C VAL A 316 -7.88 -25.58 -14.32
N CYS A 317 -8.80 -25.04 -15.11
CA CYS A 317 -8.62 -23.75 -15.78
C CYS A 317 -8.39 -22.60 -14.79
N GLY A 318 -9.16 -22.58 -13.69
CA GLY A 318 -8.98 -21.63 -12.60
C GLY A 318 -7.63 -21.77 -11.92
N MET A 319 -7.23 -22.99 -11.55
CA MET A 319 -5.91 -23.24 -10.95
C MET A 319 -4.75 -22.78 -11.86
N VAL A 320 -4.80 -23.10 -13.16
CA VAL A 320 -3.79 -22.67 -14.13
C VAL A 320 -3.77 -21.14 -14.27
N ALA A 321 -4.95 -20.49 -14.28
CA ALA A 321 -5.07 -19.03 -14.31
C ALA A 321 -4.40 -18.37 -13.09
N GLY A 322 -4.73 -18.84 -11.89
CA GLY A 322 -4.18 -18.33 -10.63
C GLY A 322 -2.69 -18.57 -10.51
N ALA A 323 -2.22 -19.79 -10.80
CA ALA A 323 -0.80 -20.13 -10.74
C ALA A 323 0.04 -19.35 -11.75
N GLY A 324 -0.46 -19.15 -12.98
CA GLY A 324 0.20 -18.34 -13.99
C GLY A 324 0.33 -16.88 -13.57
N THR A 325 -0.75 -16.32 -13.01
CA THR A 325 -0.79 -14.95 -12.48
C THR A 325 0.19 -14.78 -11.33
N PHE A 326 0.20 -15.73 -10.38
CA PHE A 326 1.12 -15.74 -9.26
C PHE A 326 2.59 -15.78 -9.71
N ALA A 327 2.90 -16.61 -10.71
CA ALA A 327 4.25 -16.73 -11.26
C ALA A 327 4.72 -15.44 -11.94
N ILE A 328 3.85 -14.77 -12.70
CA ILE A 328 4.14 -13.45 -13.29
C ILE A 328 4.39 -12.43 -12.17
N GLY A 329 3.53 -12.41 -11.15
CA GLY A 329 3.64 -11.52 -10.00
C GLY A 329 4.96 -11.67 -9.24
N ARG A 330 5.34 -12.91 -8.91
CA ARG A 330 6.63 -13.18 -8.24
C ARG A 330 7.83 -12.77 -9.09
N ALA A 331 7.78 -13.00 -10.39
CA ALA A 331 8.85 -12.55 -11.30
C ALA A 331 8.95 -11.01 -11.31
N ALA A 332 7.81 -10.31 -11.31
CA ALA A 332 7.78 -8.86 -11.21
C ALA A 332 8.35 -8.36 -9.88
N THR A 333 8.02 -8.99 -8.75
CA THR A 333 8.61 -8.64 -7.43
C THR A 333 10.13 -8.77 -7.44
N VAL A 334 10.65 -9.90 -7.95
CA VAL A 334 12.10 -10.15 -8.05
C VAL A 334 12.79 -9.12 -8.95
N TYR A 335 12.18 -8.75 -10.08
CA TYR A 335 12.77 -7.80 -11.01
C TYR A 335 12.71 -6.34 -10.54
N PHE A 336 11.53 -5.88 -10.14
CA PHE A 336 11.27 -4.47 -9.86
C PHE A 336 11.66 -4.09 -8.43
N ILE A 337 11.34 -4.91 -7.43
CA ILE A 337 11.55 -4.57 -6.02
C ILE A 337 12.90 -5.09 -5.52
N GLU A 338 13.29 -6.31 -5.90
CA GLU A 338 14.55 -6.89 -5.45
C GLU A 338 15.75 -6.46 -6.31
N GLY A 339 15.50 -5.82 -7.46
CA GLY A 339 16.54 -5.32 -8.36
C GLY A 339 17.32 -6.42 -9.09
N ALA A 340 16.79 -7.65 -9.13
CA ALA A 340 17.44 -8.77 -9.78
C ALA A 340 17.38 -8.66 -11.31
N THR A 341 18.16 -9.49 -12.01
CA THR A 341 18.20 -9.47 -13.48
C THR A 341 16.92 -10.04 -14.09
N LEU A 342 16.67 -9.71 -15.36
CA LEU A 342 15.57 -10.30 -16.12
C LEU A 342 15.69 -11.85 -16.21
N SER A 343 16.92 -12.38 -16.20
CA SER A 343 17.19 -13.82 -16.17
C SER A 343 16.70 -14.46 -14.86
N ASP A 344 16.93 -13.80 -13.72
CA ASP A 344 16.47 -14.25 -12.40
C ASP A 344 14.94 -14.21 -12.29
N ALA A 345 14.34 -13.15 -12.82
CA ALA A 345 12.88 -13.03 -12.93
C ALA A 345 12.29 -14.18 -13.78
N ARG A 346 12.91 -14.49 -14.93
CA ARG A 346 12.50 -15.61 -15.79
C ARG A 346 12.66 -16.97 -15.10
N ARG A 347 13.76 -17.18 -14.36
CA ARG A 347 13.97 -18.40 -13.57
C ARG A 347 12.90 -18.56 -12.50
N THR A 348 12.57 -17.46 -11.80
CA THR A 348 11.52 -17.43 -10.78
C THR A 348 10.16 -17.76 -11.38
N PHE A 349 9.80 -17.14 -12.51
CA PHE A 349 8.58 -17.44 -13.25
C PHE A 349 8.45 -18.94 -13.57
N LEU A 350 9.49 -19.54 -14.16
CA LEU A 350 9.49 -20.97 -14.53
C LEU A 350 9.40 -21.89 -13.30
N LYS A 351 10.09 -21.57 -12.20
CA LYS A 351 10.05 -22.33 -10.94
C LYS A 351 8.65 -22.29 -10.32
N SER A 352 8.07 -21.09 -10.18
CA SER A 352 6.73 -20.92 -9.59
C SER A 352 5.63 -21.57 -10.42
N LYS A 353 5.74 -21.55 -11.75
CA LYS A 353 4.80 -22.23 -12.65
C LYS A 353 4.80 -23.76 -12.44
N LYS A 354 5.96 -24.37 -12.20
CA LYS A 354 6.09 -25.83 -11.97
C LYS A 354 5.58 -26.27 -10.59
N GLN A 355 5.74 -25.45 -9.57
CA GLN A 355 5.40 -25.83 -8.18
C GLN A 355 3.91 -25.77 -7.85
N ARG A 356 3.10 -25.02 -8.60
CA ARG A 356 1.68 -24.76 -8.26
C ARG A 356 0.66 -25.16 -9.32
N VAL A 357 1.06 -25.83 -10.40
CA VAL A 357 0.13 -26.48 -11.33
C VAL A 357 0.16 -28.00 -11.06
N PRO A 358 -0.83 -28.57 -10.36
CA PRO A 358 -0.95 -30.02 -10.27
C PRO A 358 -1.35 -30.54 -11.66
N ILE A 359 -0.56 -31.45 -12.22
CA ILE A 359 -0.97 -32.19 -13.42
C ILE A 359 -1.92 -33.29 -12.95
N PRO A 360 -3.19 -33.36 -13.41
CA PRO A 360 -4.06 -34.48 -13.10
C PRO A 360 -3.39 -35.78 -13.55
N GLY A 361 -3.15 -36.70 -12.61
CA GLY A 361 -2.49 -37.99 -12.87
C GLY A 361 -0.98 -38.06 -12.61
N ALA A 362 -0.31 -36.94 -12.29
CA ALA A 362 1.07 -37.01 -11.79
C ALA A 362 1.04 -37.45 -10.31
N LYS A 363 1.43 -38.70 -10.03
CA LYS A 363 1.69 -39.15 -8.65
C LYS A 363 2.62 -38.13 -7.99
N ALA A 364 2.14 -37.47 -6.93
CA ALA A 364 2.99 -36.71 -6.05
C ALA A 364 4.06 -37.67 -5.53
N LYS A 365 5.30 -37.54 -6.02
CA LYS A 365 6.43 -38.23 -5.46
C LYS A 365 6.66 -37.59 -4.09
N GLU A 366 6.04 -38.17 -3.06
CA GLU A 366 6.29 -37.82 -1.67
C GLU A 366 7.80 -37.76 -1.47
N LEU A 367 8.31 -36.60 -1.05
CA LEU A 367 9.60 -36.53 -0.38
C LEU A 367 9.45 -37.29 0.95
N ARG A 368 9.63 -38.61 0.91
CA ARG A 368 10.21 -39.35 2.03
C ARG A 368 11.71 -39.27 1.83
N ASP A 369 12.34 -38.40 2.62
CA ASP A 369 13.61 -38.63 3.30
C ASP A 369 14.07 -37.33 3.97
N ALA A 370 13.61 -37.13 5.19
CA ALA A 370 14.34 -36.40 6.22
C ALA A 370 13.68 -36.68 7.59
N LYS A 371 14.33 -37.56 8.36
CA LYS A 371 14.11 -37.95 9.77
C LYS A 371 13.51 -39.34 10.00
N ARG A 372 14.30 -40.40 9.85
CA ARG A 372 15.07 -41.05 10.93
C ARG A 372 15.87 -42.22 10.37
#